data_AF-K8GLH1-F1
#
_entry.id   AF-K8GLH1-F1
#
_cell.length_a   1.000
_cell.length_b   1.000
_cell.length_c   1.000
_cell.angle_alpha   90.00
_cell.angle_beta   90.00
_cell.angle_gamma   90.00
#
_symmetry.space_group_name_H-M   'P 1'
#
loop_
_entity.id
_entity.type
_entity.pdbx_description
1 polymer ?
#
loop_
_entity_poly.entity_id
_entity_poly.type
_entity_poly.pdbx_seq_one_letter_code
_entity_poly.pdbx_strand_id
1 'polypeptide(L)'
;MADLEKESEKQKGFSKEAWTAMSAIAVALIGGMVTIFTTIWKEPPPKKSSNAPSGAPTSPGLASINPSEEPPISPRPSSTSSSVPTITPKTSPVAQELVQDLEAVNIDFSDPKALAQLNNPFSNYPQFATGCLNLLKEQRLKKKTYFDVIFWNYTEDLKGQINTDSPNGDVDTNILKSAMISAYNTRNGTNALSFGDIVESRQ
;
A
#
# COMPACT_ATOMS: atom_id res chain seq x y z
N MET A 1 68.53 -9.86 -16.77
CA MET A 1 67.50 -8.97 -17.33
C MET A 1 66.27 -9.12 -16.45
N ALA A 2 65.71 -8.02 -15.92
CA ALA A 2 64.63 -7.96 -14.91
C ALA A 2 64.96 -8.70 -13.58
N ASP A 3 64.96 -8.12 -12.38
CA ASP A 3 64.30 -6.90 -11.84
C ASP A 3 62.79 -7.04 -11.62
N LEU A 4 62.39 -7.44 -10.40
CA LEU A 4 61.52 -6.63 -9.53
C LEU A 4 61.34 -7.25 -8.13
N GLU A 5 61.58 -6.44 -7.11
CA GLU A 5 61.26 -6.72 -5.70
C GLU A 5 59.78 -6.48 -5.40
N LYS A 6 59.23 -7.20 -4.40
CA LYS A 6 58.45 -6.67 -3.25
C LYS A 6 58.00 -7.84 -2.37
N GLU A 7 58.60 -8.01 -1.21
CA GLU A 7 58.23 -7.36 0.07
C GLU A 7 56.88 -7.80 0.66
N SER A 8 57.01 -8.34 1.87
CA SER A 8 55.95 -8.54 2.85
C SER A 8 55.35 -7.23 3.35
N GLU A 9 54.04 -7.19 3.61
CA GLU A 9 53.56 -6.37 4.74
C GLU A 9 52.34 -6.96 5.50
N LYS A 10 52.64 -7.36 6.74
CA LYS A 10 51.86 -7.21 7.98
C LYS A 10 50.33 -7.14 7.90
N GLN A 11 49.69 -8.09 8.57
CA GLN A 11 48.50 -7.77 9.37
C GLN A 11 48.81 -6.57 10.29
N LYS A 12 48.19 -5.43 10.01
CA LYS A 12 48.17 -4.26 10.90
C LYS A 12 46.72 -4.07 11.34
N GLY A 13 46.49 -4.09 12.66
CA GLY A 13 45.14 -4.02 13.21
C GLY A 13 44.39 -2.79 12.71
N PHE A 14 43.16 -2.99 12.22
CA PHE A 14 42.31 -1.89 11.79
C PHE A 14 41.92 -1.04 13.02
N SER A 15 42.49 0.15 13.10
CA SER A 15 42.28 1.08 14.22
C SER A 15 40.81 1.50 14.32
N LYS A 16 40.33 1.72 15.55
CA LYS A 16 38.97 2.18 15.86
C LYS A 16 38.63 3.56 15.25
N GLU A 17 39.64 4.28 14.77
CA GLU A 17 39.52 5.63 14.23
C GLU A 17 39.03 5.67 12.77
N ALA A 18 39.05 4.53 12.05
CA ALA A 18 38.56 4.44 10.67
C ALA A 18 37.02 4.56 10.55
N TRP A 19 36.27 4.44 11.65
CA TRP A 19 34.81 4.61 11.67
C TRP A 19 34.35 6.07 11.64
N THR A 20 35.18 7.02 12.09
CA THR A 20 34.78 8.42 12.25
C THR A 20 34.67 9.16 10.91
N ALA A 21 35.44 8.75 9.89
CA ALA A 21 35.49 9.43 8.59
C ALA A 21 34.27 9.17 7.68
N MET A 22 33.44 8.16 7.97
CA MET A 22 32.17 7.93 7.24
C MET A 22 30.94 8.57 7.91
N SER A 23 31.11 9.29 9.02
CA SER A 23 29.99 9.91 9.75
C SER A 23 29.55 11.29 9.19
N ALA A 24 30.10 11.75 8.07
CA ALA A 24 29.97 13.15 7.62
C ALA A 24 28.95 13.42 6.49
N ILE A 25 28.34 12.39 5.86
CA ILE A 25 27.36 12.58 4.77
C ILE A 25 26.18 11.62 4.92
N ALA A 26 25.31 11.87 5.92
CA ALA A 26 23.97 11.26 6.03
C ALA A 26 22.97 12.13 6.82
N VAL A 27 23.19 13.44 6.95
CA VAL A 27 22.32 14.36 7.69
C VAL A 27 21.74 15.43 6.75
N ALA A 28 20.97 14.97 5.76
CA ALA A 28 19.99 15.72 4.98
C ALA A 28 19.11 14.71 4.20
N LEU A 29 17.88 15.10 3.86
CA LEU A 29 16.93 14.37 2.98
C LEU A 29 16.07 13.21 3.56
N ILE A 30 15.79 13.17 4.87
CA ILE A 30 14.58 12.46 5.40
C ILE A 30 13.72 13.41 6.24
N GLY A 31 13.40 14.56 5.65
CA GLY A 31 12.56 15.61 6.24
C GLY A 31 11.60 16.27 5.25
N GLY A 32 11.30 15.60 4.12
CA GLY A 32 10.61 16.21 2.97
C GLY A 32 9.52 15.35 2.31
N MET A 33 9.18 14.18 2.84
CA MET A 33 8.19 13.26 2.24
C MET A 33 6.94 13.01 3.10
N VAL A 34 6.57 13.99 3.94
CA VAL A 34 5.30 13.96 4.73
C VAL A 34 4.25 14.94 4.18
N THR A 35 4.63 15.87 3.29
CA THR A 35 3.77 17.00 2.90
C THR A 35 3.05 16.84 1.54
N ILE A 36 3.35 15.80 0.75
CA ILE A 36 2.81 15.65 -0.62
C ILE A 36 1.49 14.85 -0.65
N PHE A 37 1.20 14.03 0.37
CA PHE A 37 0.11 13.06 0.33
C PHE A 37 -1.29 13.57 0.76
N THR A 38 -1.46 14.86 1.04
CA THR A 38 -2.76 15.43 1.47
C THR A 38 -3.45 16.33 0.44
N THR A 39 -2.88 16.54 -0.75
CA THR A 39 -3.39 17.53 -1.73
C THR A 39 -3.97 16.95 -3.03
N ILE A 40 -3.90 15.64 -3.27
CA ILE A 40 -4.19 15.05 -4.60
C ILE A 40 -5.61 14.44 -4.75
N TRP A 41 -6.48 14.48 -3.72
CA TRP A 41 -7.84 13.91 -3.78
C TRP A 41 -8.98 14.84 -3.29
N LYS A 42 -9.12 15.99 -3.98
CA LYS A 42 -10.32 16.83 -4.17
C LYS A 42 -9.91 17.86 -5.24
N GLU A 43 -10.63 18.13 -6.33
CA GLU A 43 -12.08 18.19 -6.56
C GLU A 43 -12.45 17.74 -8.00
N PRO A 44 -13.73 17.42 -8.31
CA PRO A 44 -14.20 17.32 -9.69
C PRO A 44 -14.25 18.71 -10.37
N PRO A 45 -13.95 18.83 -11.68
CA PRO A 45 -13.80 20.12 -12.33
C PRO A 45 -15.13 20.91 -12.43
N PRO A 46 -15.11 22.23 -12.17
CA PRO A 46 -16.31 23.06 -12.28
C PRO A 46 -16.78 23.21 -13.74
N LYS A 47 -18.10 23.31 -13.92
CA LYS A 47 -18.74 23.53 -15.23
C LYS A 47 -18.25 24.85 -15.84
N LYS A 48 -17.82 24.83 -17.11
CA LYS A 48 -17.50 26.03 -17.88
C LYS A 48 -18.74 26.91 -18.05
N SER A 49 -18.82 28.00 -17.29
CA SER A 49 -19.72 29.12 -17.59
C SER A 49 -18.92 30.18 -18.36
N SER A 50 -19.14 30.26 -19.67
CA SER A 50 -18.48 31.22 -20.55
C SER A 50 -19.42 32.38 -20.85
N ASN A 51 -19.36 33.44 -20.03
CA ASN A 51 -20.07 34.68 -20.35
C ASN A 51 -19.29 35.49 -21.40
N ALA A 52 -19.93 35.77 -22.53
CA ALA A 52 -19.41 36.64 -23.58
C ALA A 52 -19.59 38.13 -23.23
N PRO A 53 -18.75 39.03 -23.78
CA PRO A 53 -19.06 40.44 -23.91
C PRO A 53 -19.91 40.74 -25.17
N SER A 54 -20.65 41.85 -25.11
CA SER A 54 -21.76 42.19 -26.02
C SER A 54 -21.33 42.72 -27.39
N GLY A 55 -22.14 42.42 -28.41
CA GLY A 55 -22.12 43.04 -29.75
C GLY A 55 -23.44 42.75 -30.49
N ALA A 56 -24.22 43.78 -30.79
CA ALA A 56 -25.51 43.71 -31.51
C ALA A 56 -25.35 44.31 -32.94
N PRO A 57 -26.40 44.41 -33.80
CA PRO A 57 -27.79 43.91 -33.72
C PRO A 57 -28.26 43.17 -35.01
N THR A 58 -29.56 42.80 -35.09
CA THR A 58 -30.50 42.88 -36.25
C THR A 58 -31.48 41.68 -36.34
N SER A 59 -32.76 41.98 -36.59
CA SER A 59 -33.94 41.07 -36.65
C SER A 59 -34.18 40.47 -38.07
N PRO A 60 -35.37 39.91 -38.41
CA PRO A 60 -36.16 38.82 -37.82
C PRO A 60 -36.47 37.68 -38.85
N GLY A 61 -37.07 36.55 -38.44
CA GLY A 61 -37.61 35.58 -39.41
C GLY A 61 -38.32 34.33 -38.84
N LEU A 62 -39.57 34.14 -39.27
CA LEU A 62 -40.48 32.97 -39.22
C LEU A 62 -39.91 31.56 -38.91
N ALA A 63 -40.65 30.54 -38.45
CA ALA A 63 -41.98 30.29 -37.86
C ALA A 63 -42.27 28.78 -38.07
N SER A 64 -42.86 28.04 -37.10
CA SER A 64 -43.83 26.92 -37.33
C SER A 64 -44.12 26.01 -36.12
N ILE A 65 -45.39 25.97 -35.71
CA ILE A 65 -46.29 24.80 -35.41
C ILE A 65 -45.69 23.39 -35.09
N ASN A 66 -46.24 22.53 -34.21
CA ASN A 66 -47.37 22.57 -33.24
C ASN A 66 -47.29 21.34 -32.24
N PRO A 67 -48.40 20.69 -31.78
CA PRO A 67 -48.78 20.41 -30.38
C PRO A 67 -48.15 19.14 -29.75
N SER A 68 -48.03 18.90 -28.43
CA SER A 68 -48.97 18.97 -27.27
C SER A 68 -49.99 17.81 -27.17
N GLU A 69 -49.75 16.83 -26.27
CA GLU A 69 -50.80 16.09 -25.52
C GLU A 69 -50.22 15.31 -24.30
N GLU A 70 -51.02 15.20 -23.24
CA GLU A 70 -50.74 14.57 -21.92
C GLU A 70 -52.11 14.23 -21.25
N PRO A 71 -52.21 13.57 -20.08
CA PRO A 71 -51.92 12.18 -19.66
C PRO A 71 -53.22 11.29 -19.67
N PRO A 72 -53.37 10.10 -19.00
CA PRO A 72 -53.54 10.00 -17.52
C PRO A 72 -53.12 8.69 -16.76
N ILE A 73 -52.57 8.86 -15.54
CA ILE A 73 -52.93 8.20 -14.23
C ILE A 73 -53.02 6.63 -14.07
N SER A 74 -52.02 6.05 -13.36
CA SER A 74 -52.05 4.90 -12.37
C SER A 74 -52.66 3.51 -12.72
N PRO A 75 -52.47 2.42 -11.90
CA PRO A 75 -51.79 2.28 -10.60
C PRO A 75 -50.75 1.12 -10.47
N ARG A 76 -50.11 1.04 -9.30
CA ARG A 76 -49.18 -0.03 -8.84
C ARG A 76 -49.89 -1.35 -8.52
N PRO A 77 -49.40 -2.46 -9.08
CA PRO A 77 -48.97 -3.64 -8.32
C PRO A 77 -47.49 -3.99 -8.66
N SER A 78 -46.73 -4.80 -7.91
CA SER A 78 -46.89 -5.40 -6.57
C SER A 78 -45.50 -5.69 -5.96
N SER A 79 -45.41 -6.08 -4.68
CA SER A 79 -44.12 -6.35 -4.01
C SER A 79 -43.60 -7.77 -4.26
N THR A 80 -42.81 -7.98 -5.31
CA THR A 80 -42.02 -9.23 -5.45
C THR A 80 -40.79 -9.14 -4.54
N SER A 81 -40.85 -9.79 -3.38
CA SER A 81 -39.68 -10.02 -2.52
C SER A 81 -38.75 -11.01 -3.20
N SER A 82 -37.98 -10.54 -4.17
CA SER A 82 -36.91 -11.32 -4.78
C SER A 82 -35.77 -11.40 -3.76
N SER A 83 -35.71 -12.54 -3.06
CA SER A 83 -34.61 -12.88 -2.17
C SER A 83 -33.33 -13.00 -2.99
N VAL A 84 -32.65 -11.87 -3.20
CA VAL A 84 -31.31 -11.85 -3.79
C VAL A 84 -30.47 -12.80 -2.95
N PRO A 85 -29.90 -13.89 -3.52
CA PRO A 85 -28.98 -14.71 -2.77
C PRO A 85 -27.80 -13.80 -2.42
N THR A 86 -27.62 -13.51 -1.14
CA THR A 86 -26.41 -12.86 -0.65
C THR A 86 -25.25 -13.74 -1.06
N ILE A 87 -24.54 -13.32 -2.11
CA ILE A 87 -23.33 -13.98 -2.59
C ILE A 87 -22.24 -13.64 -1.59
N THR A 88 -22.31 -14.22 -0.38
CA THR A 88 -21.19 -14.18 0.56
C THR A 88 -20.03 -14.85 -0.17
N PRO A 89 -18.95 -14.12 -0.51
CA PRO A 89 -17.79 -14.75 -1.13
C PRO A 89 -17.32 -15.82 -0.15
N LYS A 90 -17.30 -17.08 -0.60
CA LYS A 90 -16.91 -18.21 0.22
C LYS A 90 -15.39 -18.16 0.43
N THR A 91 -14.97 -17.36 1.38
CA THR A 91 -13.58 -17.21 1.82
C THR A 91 -12.98 -18.59 2.03
N SER A 92 -11.82 -18.87 1.41
CA SER A 92 -11.16 -20.16 1.57
C SER A 92 -10.74 -20.36 3.03
N PRO A 93 -10.86 -21.57 3.62
CA PRO A 93 -10.43 -21.82 5.00
C PRO A 93 -8.99 -21.36 5.27
N VAL A 94 -8.08 -21.60 4.31
CA VAL A 94 -6.67 -21.17 4.38
C VAL A 94 -6.54 -19.64 4.46
N ALA A 95 -7.36 -18.90 3.73
CA ALA A 95 -7.34 -17.43 3.78
C ALA A 95 -7.98 -16.91 5.08
N GLN A 96 -8.96 -17.61 5.65
CA GLN A 96 -9.52 -17.28 6.97
C GLN A 96 -8.51 -17.50 8.09
N GLU A 97 -7.73 -18.58 8.02
CA GLU A 97 -6.63 -18.91 8.93
C GLU A 97 -5.53 -17.83 8.85
N LEU A 98 -5.06 -17.49 7.65
CA LEU A 98 -4.08 -16.42 7.45
C LEU A 98 -4.55 -15.05 7.98
N VAL A 99 -5.83 -14.69 7.86
CA VAL A 99 -6.36 -13.45 8.46
C VAL A 99 -6.28 -13.49 9.99
N GLN A 100 -6.65 -14.61 10.61
CA GLN A 100 -6.63 -14.75 12.06
C GLN A 100 -5.19 -14.74 12.62
N ASP A 101 -4.27 -15.44 11.95
CA ASP A 101 -2.86 -15.46 12.34
C ASP A 101 -2.21 -14.08 12.18
N LEU A 102 -2.50 -13.36 11.09
CA LEU A 102 -2.03 -11.98 10.90
C LEU A 102 -2.58 -11.07 12.00
N GLU A 103 -3.89 -11.14 12.31
CA GLU A 103 -4.47 -10.34 13.39
C GLU A 103 -3.82 -10.65 14.74
N ALA A 104 -3.54 -11.92 15.02
CA ALA A 104 -2.88 -12.36 16.26
C ALA A 104 -1.42 -11.88 16.40
N VAL A 105 -0.77 -11.47 15.31
CA VAL A 105 0.55 -10.78 15.34
C VAL A 105 0.45 -9.25 15.16
N ASN A 106 -0.75 -8.68 15.35
CA ASN A 106 -1.08 -7.26 15.17
C ASN A 106 -0.89 -6.74 13.72
N ILE A 107 -1.23 -7.56 12.73
CA ILE A 107 -1.36 -7.15 11.33
C ILE A 107 -2.83 -7.24 10.91
N ASP A 108 -3.42 -6.14 10.46
CA ASP A 108 -4.78 -6.09 9.90
C ASP A 108 -4.75 -5.49 8.48
N PHE A 109 -5.88 -5.12 7.90
CA PHE A 109 -6.00 -4.69 6.51
C PHE A 109 -6.66 -3.31 6.41
N SER A 110 -6.13 -2.41 5.57
CA SER A 110 -6.70 -1.07 5.36
C SER A 110 -7.83 -1.06 4.32
N ASP A 111 -7.75 -1.93 3.29
CA ASP A 111 -8.73 -2.06 2.20
C ASP A 111 -9.28 -3.51 2.18
N PRO A 112 -10.62 -3.72 2.17
CA PRO A 112 -11.21 -5.05 1.98
C PRO A 112 -10.78 -5.76 0.67
N LYS A 113 -10.28 -5.03 -0.35
CA LYS A 113 -9.65 -5.65 -1.53
C LYS A 113 -8.40 -6.45 -1.20
N ALA A 114 -7.66 -6.08 -0.14
CA ALA A 114 -6.50 -6.84 0.31
C ALA A 114 -6.91 -8.24 0.82
N LEU A 115 -8.04 -8.34 1.51
CA LEU A 115 -8.65 -9.63 1.90
C LEU A 115 -9.06 -10.45 0.66
N ALA A 116 -9.57 -9.81 -0.38
CA ALA A 116 -9.90 -10.50 -1.64
C ALA A 116 -8.65 -11.06 -2.34
N GLN A 117 -7.53 -10.34 -2.32
CA GLN A 117 -6.25 -10.85 -2.84
C GLN A 117 -5.70 -12.01 -1.99
N LEU A 118 -5.83 -11.96 -0.66
CA LEU A 118 -5.46 -13.10 0.20
C LEU A 118 -6.28 -14.38 -0.08
N ASN A 119 -7.46 -14.27 -0.69
CA ASN A 119 -8.24 -15.42 -1.18
C ASN A 119 -7.84 -15.88 -2.59
N ASN A 120 -7.03 -15.10 -3.30
CA ASN A 120 -6.59 -15.39 -4.67
C ASN A 120 -5.23 -16.13 -4.64
N PRO A 121 -5.18 -17.44 -4.96
CA PRO A 121 -3.93 -18.21 -4.95
C PRO A 121 -2.96 -17.81 -6.08
N PHE A 122 -3.42 -17.02 -7.06
CA PHE A 122 -2.58 -16.44 -8.12
C PHE A 122 -2.05 -15.04 -7.76
N SER A 123 -2.33 -14.55 -6.55
CA SER A 123 -1.71 -13.33 -6.03
C SER A 123 -0.53 -13.67 -5.13
N ASN A 124 0.35 -12.70 -4.91
CA ASN A 124 1.49 -12.86 -4.00
C ASN A 124 1.07 -12.70 -2.52
N TYR A 125 -0.20 -12.38 -2.22
CA TYR A 125 -0.66 -12.07 -0.86
C TYR A 125 -0.58 -13.28 0.10
N PRO A 126 -1.00 -14.50 -0.26
CA PRO A 126 -0.88 -15.67 0.62
C PRO A 126 0.58 -16.00 0.98
N GLN A 127 1.47 -16.01 0.00
CA GLN A 127 2.91 -16.24 0.22
C GLN A 127 3.53 -15.14 1.08
N PHE A 128 3.17 -13.88 0.83
CA PHE A 128 3.66 -12.75 1.62
C PHE A 128 3.14 -12.77 3.06
N ALA A 129 1.89 -13.17 3.29
CA ALA A 129 1.32 -13.40 4.62
C ALA A 129 2.09 -14.49 5.36
N THR A 130 2.35 -15.63 4.73
CA THR A 130 3.22 -16.68 5.29
C THR A 130 4.62 -16.15 5.61
N GLY A 131 5.20 -15.29 4.77
CA GLY A 131 6.46 -14.60 5.05
C GLY A 131 6.43 -13.70 6.30
N CYS A 132 5.38 -12.87 6.45
CA CYS A 132 5.14 -12.05 7.63
C CYS A 132 5.03 -12.89 8.92
N LEU A 133 4.27 -13.99 8.86
CA LEU A 133 4.07 -14.90 9.98
C LEU A 133 5.35 -15.67 10.32
N ASN A 134 6.13 -16.09 9.32
CA ASN A 134 7.41 -16.75 9.50
C ASN A 134 8.49 -15.84 10.12
N LEU A 135 8.45 -14.54 9.83
CA LEU A 135 9.30 -13.54 10.45
C LEU A 135 8.90 -13.29 11.92
N LEU A 136 7.59 -13.23 12.20
CA LEU A 136 7.10 -12.86 13.53
C LEU A 136 7.06 -14.04 14.52
N LYS A 137 6.53 -15.22 14.15
CA LYS A 137 6.47 -16.47 14.95
C LYS A 137 6.12 -16.30 16.44
N GLU A 138 7.14 -16.11 17.29
CA GLU A 138 7.05 -15.95 18.76
C GLU A 138 6.91 -14.48 19.19
N GLN A 139 6.77 -13.57 18.24
CA GLN A 139 6.66 -12.13 18.40
C GLN A 139 5.38 -11.63 17.73
N ARG A 140 4.99 -10.40 18.09
CA ARG A 140 3.96 -9.61 17.42
C ARG A 140 4.41 -8.16 17.33
N LEU A 141 3.78 -7.38 16.46
CA LEU A 141 3.98 -5.93 16.46
C LEU A 141 3.36 -5.33 17.74
N LYS A 142 4.02 -4.34 18.36
CA LYS A 142 3.54 -3.66 19.60
C LYS A 142 2.22 -2.90 19.41
N LYS A 143 1.89 -2.57 18.17
CA LYS A 143 0.66 -1.89 17.73
C LYS A 143 0.26 -2.45 16.36
N LYS A 144 -1.02 -2.31 16.01
CA LYS A 144 -1.53 -2.76 14.71
C LYS A 144 -0.81 -2.06 13.54
N THR A 145 -0.54 -2.81 12.47
CA THR A 145 0.03 -2.33 11.19
C THR A 145 -0.74 -2.92 10.02
N TYR A 146 -0.90 -2.16 8.92
CA TYR A 146 -1.68 -2.59 7.76
C TYR A 146 -0.85 -3.50 6.83
N PHE A 147 -1.36 -4.69 6.55
CA PHE A 147 -0.76 -5.71 5.68
C PHE A 147 -0.45 -5.17 4.28
N ASP A 148 -1.40 -4.47 3.68
CA ASP A 148 -1.29 -3.85 2.36
C ASP A 148 -0.22 -2.76 2.28
N VAL A 149 0.01 -2.02 3.38
CA VAL A 149 1.11 -1.03 3.47
C VAL A 149 2.46 -1.71 3.65
N ILE A 150 2.54 -2.80 4.43
CA ILE A 150 3.76 -3.64 4.53
C ILE A 150 4.09 -4.23 3.15
N PHE A 151 3.09 -4.78 2.45
CA PHE A 151 3.25 -5.31 1.10
C PHE A 151 3.72 -4.22 0.13
N TRP A 152 3.06 -3.06 0.10
CA TRP A 152 3.46 -1.96 -0.78
C TRP A 152 4.92 -1.54 -0.56
N ASN A 153 5.33 -1.25 0.69
CA ASN A 153 6.72 -0.89 1.02
C ASN A 153 7.72 -1.98 0.56
N TYR A 154 7.41 -3.26 0.81
CA TYR A 154 8.26 -4.38 0.39
C TYR A 154 8.41 -4.46 -1.13
N THR A 155 7.33 -4.24 -1.86
CA THR A 155 7.36 -4.22 -3.33
C THR A 155 8.07 -3.00 -3.92
N GLU A 156 8.02 -1.86 -3.23
CA GLU A 156 8.69 -0.62 -3.63
C GLU A 156 10.22 -0.73 -3.48
N ASP A 157 10.70 -1.27 -2.34
CA ASP A 157 12.13 -1.57 -2.11
C ASP A 157 12.68 -2.56 -3.17
N LEU A 158 11.85 -3.50 -3.63
CA LEU A 158 12.14 -4.43 -4.72
C LEU A 158 11.93 -3.85 -6.14
N LYS A 159 11.46 -2.61 -6.28
CA LYS A 159 11.09 -1.98 -7.58
C LYS A 159 10.13 -2.84 -8.41
N GLY A 160 9.20 -3.52 -7.74
CA GLY A 160 8.23 -4.45 -8.32
C GLY A 160 8.77 -5.86 -8.63
N GLN A 161 10.05 -6.15 -8.40
CA GLN A 161 10.65 -7.47 -8.66
C GLN A 161 10.41 -8.44 -7.49
N ILE A 162 9.17 -8.90 -7.35
CA ILE A 162 8.80 -9.90 -6.35
C ILE A 162 9.28 -11.28 -6.84
N ASN A 163 10.02 -12.01 -6.01
CA ASN A 163 10.32 -13.41 -6.26
C ASN A 163 9.04 -14.26 -6.06
N THR A 164 8.33 -14.54 -7.15
CA THR A 164 7.10 -15.34 -7.18
C THR A 164 7.35 -16.85 -7.03
N ASP A 165 8.59 -17.28 -7.21
CA ASP A 165 8.92 -18.68 -7.43
C ASP A 165 9.25 -19.41 -6.12
N SER A 166 9.10 -18.74 -4.98
CA SER A 166 9.22 -19.36 -3.65
C SER A 166 7.86 -19.90 -3.16
N PRO A 167 7.62 -21.22 -3.21
CA PRO A 167 6.34 -21.80 -2.75
C PRO A 167 6.09 -21.60 -1.25
N ASN A 168 7.15 -21.33 -0.46
CA ASN A 168 7.09 -21.20 0.99
C ASN A 168 6.94 -19.74 1.48
N GLY A 169 6.88 -18.76 0.57
CA GLY A 169 6.93 -17.34 0.95
C GLY A 169 8.30 -16.94 1.51
N ASP A 170 9.39 -17.39 0.88
CA ASP A 170 10.78 -17.03 1.21
C ASP A 170 11.06 -15.58 0.76
N VAL A 171 10.46 -14.65 1.49
CA VAL A 171 10.61 -13.21 1.36
C VAL A 171 11.97 -12.76 1.88
N ASP A 172 12.57 -11.74 1.26
CA ASP A 172 13.80 -11.16 1.78
C ASP A 172 13.51 -10.58 3.18
N THR A 173 14.08 -11.22 4.20
CA THR A 173 13.81 -10.90 5.60
C THR A 173 14.30 -9.50 5.99
N ASN A 174 15.33 -8.97 5.33
CA ASN A 174 15.82 -7.62 5.60
C ASN A 174 14.90 -6.56 4.98
N ILE A 175 14.45 -6.79 3.75
CA ILE A 175 13.47 -5.93 3.09
C ILE A 175 12.11 -6.00 3.82
N LEU A 176 11.68 -7.18 4.26
CA LEU A 176 10.44 -7.31 5.04
C LEU A 176 10.51 -6.56 6.38
N LYS A 177 11.65 -6.62 7.09
CA LYS A 177 11.86 -5.81 8.31
C LYS A 177 11.81 -4.31 8.00
N SER A 178 12.46 -3.84 6.94
CA SER A 178 12.39 -2.45 6.45
C SER A 178 10.94 -2.03 6.21
N ALA A 179 10.21 -2.83 5.42
CA ALA A 179 8.83 -2.59 5.05
C ALA A 179 7.87 -2.55 6.26
N MET A 180 8.08 -3.43 7.25
CA MET A 180 7.33 -3.43 8.51
C MET A 180 7.63 -2.19 9.37
N ILE A 181 8.88 -1.75 9.47
CA ILE A 181 9.26 -0.51 10.19
C ILE A 181 8.60 0.71 9.53
N SER A 182 8.70 0.84 8.21
CA SER A 182 8.08 1.92 7.44
C SER A 182 6.55 1.95 7.56
N ALA A 183 5.89 0.79 7.49
CA ALA A 183 4.44 0.68 7.63
C ALA A 183 3.98 0.98 9.07
N TYR A 184 4.72 0.48 10.07
CA TYR A 184 4.45 0.71 11.48
C TYR A 184 4.57 2.20 11.81
N ASN A 185 5.63 2.87 11.37
CA ASN A 185 5.86 4.30 11.55
C ASN A 185 4.76 5.14 10.87
N THR A 186 4.45 4.85 9.61
CA THR A 186 3.39 5.51 8.84
C THR A 186 2.04 5.45 9.56
N ARG A 187 1.62 4.28 10.05
CA ARG A 187 0.32 4.12 10.73
C ARG A 187 0.30 4.70 12.14
N ASN A 188 1.38 4.52 12.90
CA ASN A 188 1.38 4.80 14.34
C ASN A 188 1.94 6.18 14.71
N GLY A 189 2.41 6.96 13.72
CA GLY A 189 3.04 8.27 13.95
C GLY A 189 4.36 8.18 14.71
N THR A 190 5.09 7.07 14.54
CA THR A 190 6.35 6.80 15.27
C THR A 190 7.57 6.99 14.38
N ASN A 191 8.75 6.99 15.01
CA ASN A 191 10.05 6.97 14.34
C ASN A 191 10.92 5.86 14.94
N ALA A 192 10.43 4.61 14.82
CA ALA A 192 11.21 3.42 15.11
C ALA A 192 12.31 3.26 14.06
N LEU A 193 13.53 2.92 14.50
CA LEU A 193 14.71 2.82 13.64
C LEU A 193 15.15 1.38 13.41
N SER A 194 14.67 0.44 14.23
CA SER A 194 14.98 -0.98 14.16
C SER A 194 13.72 -1.84 14.32
N PHE A 195 13.83 -3.10 13.90
CA PHE A 195 12.75 -4.07 14.07
C PHE A 195 12.45 -4.36 15.55
N GLY A 196 13.46 -4.33 16.42
CA GLY A 196 13.30 -4.50 17.88
C GLY A 196 12.47 -3.40 18.54
N ASP A 197 12.42 -2.21 17.94
CA ASP A 197 11.61 -1.09 18.45
C ASP A 197 10.11 -1.34 18.24
N ILE A 198 9.73 -2.14 17.23
CA ILE A 198 8.32 -2.35 16.84
C ILE A 198 7.75 -3.70 17.27
N VAL A 199 8.57 -4.65 17.73
CA VAL A 199 8.14 -6.02 18.14
C VAL A 199 8.22 -6.29 19.64
N GLU A 200 7.33 -7.15 20.11
CA GLU A 200 7.31 -7.70 21.47
C GLU A 200 7.01 -9.20 21.42
N SER A 201 7.36 -9.95 22.47
CA SER A 201 7.02 -11.37 22.60
C SER A 201 5.50 -11.58 22.57
N ARG A 202 5.06 -12.61 21.86
CA ARG A 202 3.68 -13.09 21.85
C ARG A 202 3.40 -13.79 23.18
N GLN A 203 2.53 -13.20 24.00
CA GLN A 203 2.04 -13.76 25.27
C GLN A 203 0.88 -14.73 25.04
#